data_AF-I4DC14-F1
#
_entry.id   AF-I4DC14-F1
#
_cell.length_a   1.000
_cell.length_b   1.000
_cell.length_c   1.000
_cell.angle_alpha   90.00
_cell.angle_beta   90.00
_cell.angle_gamma   90.00
#
_symmetry.space_group_name_H-M   'P 1'
#
loop_
_entity.id
_entity.type
_entity.pdbx_description
1 polymer ?
#
loop_
_entity_poly.entity_id
_entity_poly.type
_entity_poly.pdbx_seq_one_letter_code
_entity_poly.pdbx_strand_id
1 'polypeptide(L)'
;MKKCLKILMIISALTLLFAQTVSAAELQQAGTIESSATSSVKVDPDLALLSLTVRCEDSSSALAQEKNAAAVNKAINLLVSEGLEKDAIKTTNYSTYSYTKTNDGNKNEVTVYASNSGLDVSFKELDKVGEILDKLADISEVNVNSVNYSIQDPEKYKEQVISSAIAAAKQNILYSADAIGVKLDKLANLRIDFNSDSSIQPYPRNSLALSGSATPQPQSPDKITISATATMSYSVQQ
;
A
#
# COMPACT_ATOMS: atom_id res chain seq x y z
N MET A 1 -61.89 17.33 60.31
CA MET A 1 -60.45 17.59 60.04
C MET A 1 -59.51 16.44 60.43
N LYS A 2 -59.73 15.70 61.54
CA LYS A 2 -58.82 14.60 61.97
C LYS A 2 -58.83 13.33 61.10
N LYS A 3 -59.85 13.11 60.26
CA LYS A 3 -59.94 11.93 59.37
C LYS A 3 -59.18 12.10 58.04
N CYS A 4 -59.11 13.31 57.48
CA CYS A 4 -58.31 13.57 56.27
C CYS A 4 -56.79 13.50 56.53
N LEU A 5 -56.34 13.84 57.74
CA LEU A 5 -54.91 13.84 58.09
C LEU A 5 -54.32 12.42 58.17
N LYS A 6 -55.13 11.42 58.55
CA LYS A 6 -54.70 10.01 58.60
C LYS A 6 -54.62 9.36 57.22
N ILE A 7 -55.48 9.76 56.28
CA ILE A 7 -55.46 9.25 54.90
C ILE A 7 -54.26 9.81 54.13
N LEU A 8 -53.86 11.06 54.40
CA LEU A 8 -52.68 11.68 53.78
C LEU A 8 -51.35 11.04 54.26
N MET A 9 -51.28 10.57 55.51
CA MET A 9 -50.10 9.90 56.06
C MET A 9 -49.89 8.47 55.52
N ILE A 10 -50.97 7.76 55.20
CA ILE A 10 -50.89 6.37 54.69
C ILE A 10 -50.47 6.35 53.21
N ILE A 11 -50.84 7.35 52.42
CA ILE A 11 -50.43 7.47 51.01
C ILE A 11 -48.94 7.86 50.90
N SER A 12 -48.42 8.66 51.84
CA SER A 12 -47.00 9.01 51.90
C SER A 12 -46.08 7.86 52.32
N ALA A 13 -46.60 6.84 53.00
CA ALA A 13 -45.83 5.66 53.41
C ALA A 13 -45.77 4.58 52.32
N LEU A 14 -46.73 4.57 51.38
CA LEU A 14 -46.81 3.57 50.31
C LEU A 14 -45.99 3.93 49.07
N THR A 15 -45.60 5.20 48.90
CA THR A 15 -44.70 5.62 47.81
C THR A 15 -43.22 5.42 48.11
N LEU A 16 -42.84 5.11 49.36
CA LEU A 16 -41.44 4.83 49.73
C LEU A 16 -41.00 3.37 49.48
N LEU A 17 -41.90 2.46 49.12
CA LEU A 17 -41.57 1.05 48.95
C LEU A 17 -41.23 0.62 47.51
N PHE A 18 -41.35 1.51 46.52
CA PHE A 18 -41.07 1.21 45.10
C PHE A 18 -39.73 1.78 44.59
N ALA A 19 -38.86 2.26 45.49
CA ALA A 19 -37.62 2.94 45.11
C ALA A 19 -36.34 2.07 45.13
N GLN A 20 -36.43 0.75 45.25
CA GLN A 20 -35.23 -0.10 45.30
C GLN A 20 -35.35 -1.29 44.36
N THR A 21 -34.73 -1.16 43.18
CA THR A 21 -33.97 -2.19 42.44
C THR A 21 -33.52 -1.60 41.10
N VAL A 22 -32.79 -0.48 41.14
CA VAL A 22 -31.81 -0.24 40.08
C VAL A 22 -30.61 -1.11 40.46
N SER A 23 -30.59 -2.34 39.95
CA SER A 23 -29.35 -3.11 39.84
C SER A 23 -28.48 -2.36 38.84
N ALA A 24 -27.75 -1.36 39.35
CA ALA A 24 -26.56 -0.90 38.69
C ALA A 24 -25.59 -2.08 38.80
N ALA A 25 -25.52 -2.90 37.75
CA ALA A 25 -24.30 -3.60 37.46
C ALA A 25 -23.23 -2.52 37.29
N GLU A 26 -22.62 -2.11 38.40
CA GLU A 26 -21.32 -1.48 38.40
C GLU A 26 -20.42 -2.49 37.70
N LEU A 27 -20.30 -2.35 36.39
CA LEU A 27 -19.08 -2.72 35.69
C LEU A 27 -18.00 -1.88 36.37
N GLN A 28 -17.48 -2.41 37.49
CA GLN A 28 -16.26 -1.95 38.10
C GLN A 28 -15.26 -2.03 36.96
N GLN A 29 -14.99 -0.88 36.34
CA GLN A 29 -14.13 -0.78 35.18
C GLN A 29 -12.75 -1.13 35.72
N ALA A 30 -12.40 -2.42 35.62
CA ALA A 30 -11.07 -2.89 35.97
C ALA A 30 -10.09 -2.01 35.22
N GLY A 31 -9.16 -1.38 35.95
CA GLY A 31 -8.17 -0.53 35.32
C GLY A 31 -7.48 -1.30 34.20
N THR A 32 -7.14 -0.63 33.12
CA THR A 32 -6.39 -1.21 32.02
C THR A 32 -5.08 -0.48 31.84
N ILE A 33 -4.04 -1.23 31.47
CA ILE A 33 -2.80 -0.66 30.94
C ILE A 33 -2.78 -1.00 29.46
N GLU A 34 -2.64 0.01 28.62
CA GLU A 34 -2.53 -0.14 27.18
C GLU A 34 -1.15 0.37 26.72
N SER A 35 -0.57 -0.34 25.75
CA SER A 35 0.62 0.14 25.05
C SER A 35 0.55 -0.26 23.59
N SER A 36 1.17 0.57 22.75
CA SER A 36 1.43 0.27 21.35
C SER A 36 2.94 0.28 21.10
N ALA A 37 3.40 -0.64 20.25
CA ALA A 37 4.77 -0.67 19.78
C ALA A 37 4.83 -1.09 18.32
N THR A 38 5.73 -0.47 17.58
CA THR A 38 6.00 -0.78 16.18
C THR A 38 7.36 -1.45 16.06
N SER A 39 7.42 -2.53 15.29
CA SER A 39 8.66 -3.17 14.86
C SER A 39 8.76 -3.13 13.34
N SER A 40 9.98 -3.02 12.83
CA SER A 40 10.23 -2.99 11.39
C SER A 40 11.53 -3.69 11.03
N VAL A 41 11.60 -4.14 9.77
CA VAL A 41 12.80 -4.68 9.14
C VAL A 41 13.04 -3.94 7.82
N LYS A 42 14.31 -3.65 7.54
CA LYS A 42 14.75 -3.06 6.27
C LYS A 42 15.33 -4.16 5.39
N VAL A 43 14.78 -4.31 4.19
CA VAL A 43 15.11 -5.38 3.26
C VAL A 43 15.51 -4.77 1.93
N ASP A 44 16.57 -5.31 1.32
CA ASP A 44 16.95 -4.92 -0.04
C ASP A 44 15.89 -5.44 -1.01
N PRO A 45 15.44 -4.63 -1.98
CA PRO A 45 14.50 -5.10 -2.99
C PRO A 45 15.11 -6.23 -3.82
N ASP A 46 14.26 -7.12 -4.29
CA ASP A 46 14.62 -8.27 -5.14
C ASP A 46 13.78 -8.31 -6.43
N LEU A 47 12.93 -7.30 -6.64
CA LEU A 47 12.02 -7.22 -7.79
C LEU A 47 11.95 -5.78 -8.33
N ALA A 48 12.10 -5.63 -9.64
CA ALA A 48 11.79 -4.42 -10.38
C ALA A 48 10.47 -4.61 -11.13
N LEU A 49 9.60 -3.60 -11.05
CA LEU A 49 8.32 -3.51 -11.71
C LEU A 49 8.37 -2.34 -12.69
N LEU A 50 8.43 -2.66 -13.98
CA LEU A 50 8.46 -1.68 -15.06
C LEU A 50 7.06 -1.58 -15.66
N SER A 51 6.63 -0.36 -15.93
CA SER A 51 5.43 -0.09 -16.72
C SER A 51 5.82 0.62 -18.00
N LEU A 52 5.42 0.06 -19.14
CA LEU A 52 5.73 0.55 -20.47
C LEU A 52 4.46 0.85 -21.25
N THR A 53 4.52 1.83 -22.15
CA THR A 53 3.49 2.10 -23.15
C THR A 53 4.09 1.95 -24.54
N VAL A 54 3.48 1.12 -25.38
CA VAL A 54 3.78 1.03 -26.81
C VAL A 54 2.73 1.83 -27.57
N ARG A 55 3.14 2.89 -28.27
CA ARG A 55 2.24 3.76 -29.04
C ARG A 55 2.67 3.80 -30.49
N CYS A 56 1.73 3.54 -31.39
CA CYS A 56 1.92 3.68 -32.83
C CYS A 56 0.83 4.54 -33.44
N GLU A 57 1.20 5.32 -34.45
CA GLU A 57 0.28 6.21 -35.16
C GLU A 57 0.35 5.98 -36.68
N ASP A 58 -0.80 6.12 -37.33
CA ASP A 58 -0.90 6.03 -38.78
C ASP A 58 -2.14 6.78 -39.30
N SER A 59 -2.20 7.05 -40.60
CA SER A 59 -3.40 7.60 -41.25
C SER A 59 -4.50 6.54 -41.42
N SER A 60 -4.17 5.26 -41.29
CA SER A 60 -5.11 4.13 -41.26
C SER A 60 -5.15 3.49 -39.88
N SER A 61 -6.37 3.32 -39.33
CA SER A 61 -6.58 2.58 -38.07
C SER A 61 -6.01 1.16 -38.12
N ALA A 62 -6.16 0.45 -39.25
CA ALA A 62 -5.67 -0.92 -39.37
C ALA A 62 -4.13 -0.99 -39.33
N LEU A 63 -3.46 -0.05 -40.01
CA LEU A 63 -2.00 0.03 -40.02
C LEU A 63 -1.45 0.45 -38.66
N ALA A 64 -2.12 1.37 -37.94
CA ALA A 64 -1.72 1.75 -36.58
C ALA A 64 -1.76 0.55 -35.62
N GLN A 65 -2.80 -0.29 -35.72
CA GLN A 65 -2.95 -1.50 -34.92
C GLN A 65 -1.91 -2.57 -35.29
N GLU A 66 -1.67 -2.81 -36.57
CA GLU A 66 -0.66 -3.77 -37.04
C GLU A 66 0.75 -3.38 -36.58
N LYS A 67 1.11 -2.10 -36.73
CA LYS A 67 2.38 -1.56 -36.23
C LYS A 67 2.50 -1.71 -34.71
N ASN A 68 1.42 -1.43 -33.97
CA ASN A 68 1.41 -1.59 -32.53
C ASN A 68 1.63 -3.03 -32.10
N ALA A 69 0.93 -3.98 -32.71
CA ALA A 69 1.11 -5.40 -32.45
C ALA A 69 2.54 -5.88 -32.76
N ALA A 70 3.12 -5.41 -33.87
CA ALA A 70 4.50 -5.72 -34.24
C ALA A 70 5.51 -5.14 -33.23
N ALA A 71 5.33 -3.88 -32.81
CA ALA A 71 6.18 -3.22 -31.81
C ALA A 71 6.08 -3.88 -30.42
N VAL A 72 4.87 -4.25 -30.00
CA VAL A 72 4.65 -5.02 -28.76
C VAL A 72 5.38 -6.35 -28.82
N ASN A 73 5.23 -7.11 -29.90
CA ASN A 73 5.93 -8.39 -30.06
C ASN A 73 7.46 -8.21 -30.09
N LYS A 74 7.96 -7.15 -30.71
CA LYS A 74 9.39 -6.81 -30.70
C LYS A 74 9.89 -6.55 -29.27
N ALA A 75 9.15 -5.77 -28.48
CA ALA A 75 9.48 -5.50 -27.08
C ALA A 75 9.45 -6.78 -26.22
N ILE A 76 8.41 -7.61 -26.36
CA ILE A 76 8.31 -8.89 -25.65
C ILE A 76 9.47 -9.82 -26.02
N ASN A 77 9.79 -9.95 -27.31
CA ASN A 77 10.88 -10.81 -27.76
C ASN A 77 12.24 -10.34 -27.25
N LEU A 78 12.47 -9.02 -27.23
CA LEU A 78 13.66 -8.43 -26.62
C LEU A 78 13.74 -8.83 -25.14
N LEU A 79 12.69 -8.57 -24.36
CA LEU A 79 12.66 -8.91 -22.93
C LEU A 79 12.90 -10.41 -22.68
N VAL A 80 12.29 -11.28 -23.47
CA VAL A 80 12.52 -12.73 -23.38
C VAL A 80 13.96 -13.10 -23.72
N SER A 81 14.57 -12.44 -24.73
CA SER A 81 15.98 -12.67 -25.07
C SER A 81 16.96 -12.22 -23.99
N GLU A 82 16.54 -11.27 -23.15
CA GLU A 82 17.29 -10.81 -21.97
C GLU A 82 17.09 -11.72 -20.75
N GLY A 83 16.34 -12.82 -20.90
CA GLY A 83 16.15 -13.86 -19.89
C GLY A 83 14.85 -13.76 -19.11
N LEU A 84 13.93 -12.87 -19.48
CA LEU A 84 12.62 -12.81 -18.83
C LEU A 84 11.73 -14.00 -19.23
N GLU A 85 11.09 -14.60 -18.23
CA GLU A 85 10.00 -15.54 -18.47
C GLU A 85 8.78 -14.80 -19.06
N LYS A 86 8.04 -15.46 -19.94
CA LYS A 86 6.84 -14.87 -20.53
C LYS A 86 5.81 -14.48 -19.48
N ASP A 87 5.69 -15.24 -18.40
CA ASP A 87 4.75 -14.96 -17.30
C ASP A 87 5.10 -13.70 -16.52
N ALA A 88 6.34 -13.23 -16.64
CA ALA A 88 6.81 -11.99 -16.05
C ALA A 88 6.43 -10.74 -16.90
N ILE A 89 5.86 -10.93 -18.09
CA ILE A 89 5.47 -9.87 -19.01
C ILE A 89 3.97 -9.93 -19.24
N LYS A 90 3.25 -8.88 -18.84
CA LYS A 90 1.79 -8.78 -18.99
C LYS A 90 1.43 -7.63 -19.91
N THR A 91 0.74 -7.94 -21.00
CA THR A 91 0.12 -6.91 -21.85
C THR A 91 -1.15 -6.39 -21.20
N THR A 92 -1.25 -5.08 -21.08
CA THR A 92 -2.36 -4.38 -20.44
C THR A 92 -2.87 -3.25 -21.33
N ASN A 93 -4.01 -2.64 -20.98
CA ASN A 93 -4.43 -1.32 -21.46
C ASN A 93 -4.38 -1.08 -22.99
N TYR A 94 -4.88 -2.03 -23.79
CA TYR A 94 -5.01 -1.82 -25.24
C TYR A 94 -6.11 -0.80 -25.54
N SER A 95 -5.81 0.19 -26.38
CA SER A 95 -6.79 1.15 -26.88
C SER A 95 -6.42 1.65 -28.27
N THR A 96 -7.42 1.96 -29.10
CA THR A 96 -7.23 2.63 -30.38
C THR A 96 -8.24 3.75 -30.53
N TYR A 97 -7.79 4.92 -30.93
CA TYR A 97 -8.63 6.10 -31.13
C TYR A 97 -8.08 6.99 -32.23
N SER A 98 -8.91 7.89 -32.76
CA SER A 98 -8.51 8.87 -33.76
C SER A 98 -8.52 10.28 -33.20
N TYR A 99 -7.64 11.13 -33.69
CA TYR A 99 -7.58 12.54 -33.33
C TYR A 99 -7.07 13.38 -34.50
N THR A 100 -7.39 14.67 -34.50
CA THR A 100 -6.91 15.61 -35.52
C THR A 100 -5.56 16.18 -35.12
N LYS A 101 -4.59 16.11 -36.03
CA LYS A 101 -3.26 16.71 -35.87
C LYS A 101 -3.10 17.85 -36.86
N THR A 102 -2.76 19.03 -36.34
CA THR A 102 -2.42 20.20 -37.17
C THR A 102 -0.93 20.13 -37.51
N ASN A 103 -0.59 20.24 -38.78
CA ASN A 103 0.81 20.25 -39.20
C ASN A 103 1.38 21.68 -39.07
N ASP A 104 2.47 21.84 -38.32
CA ASP A 104 3.05 23.16 -38.08
C ASP A 104 3.59 23.74 -39.41
N GLY A 105 2.99 24.85 -39.87
CA GLY A 105 3.34 25.53 -41.12
C GLY A 105 2.24 25.56 -42.18
N ASN A 106 1.29 24.61 -42.17
CA ASN A 106 0.10 24.65 -43.03
C ASN A 106 -1.10 24.28 -42.16
N LYS A 107 -2.10 25.16 -42.06
CA LYS A 107 -3.35 25.00 -41.26
C LYS A 107 -4.27 23.86 -41.75
N ASN A 108 -3.71 22.77 -42.24
CA ASN A 108 -4.40 21.58 -42.67
C ASN A 108 -4.48 20.61 -41.50
N GLU A 109 -5.72 20.29 -41.13
CA GLU A 109 -6.07 19.28 -40.15
C GLU A 109 -6.00 17.90 -40.80
N VAL A 110 -5.25 16.97 -40.21
CA VAL A 110 -5.16 15.57 -40.66
C VAL A 110 -5.66 14.66 -39.55
N THR A 111 -6.59 13.76 -39.89
CA THR A 111 -7.01 12.69 -38.98
C THR A 111 -5.90 11.65 -38.85
N VAL A 112 -5.48 11.38 -37.62
CA VAL A 112 -4.48 10.37 -37.26
C VAL A 112 -5.15 9.35 -36.35
N TYR A 113 -4.83 8.07 -36.54
CA TYR A 113 -5.21 6.99 -35.66
C TYR A 113 -4.02 6.63 -34.77
N ALA A 114 -4.25 6.54 -33.47
CA ALA A 114 -3.28 6.09 -32.49
C ALA A 114 -3.75 4.79 -31.83
N SER A 115 -2.85 3.81 -31.79
CA SER A 115 -3.01 2.56 -31.05
C SER A 115 -2.00 2.52 -29.92
N ASN A 116 -2.47 2.25 -28.71
CA ASN A 116 -1.66 2.13 -27.50
C ASN A 116 -1.84 0.74 -26.89
N SER A 117 -0.75 0.19 -26.36
CA SER A 117 -0.74 -1.01 -25.52
C SER A 117 0.15 -0.74 -24.31
N GLY A 118 -0.27 -1.22 -23.14
CA GLY A 118 0.57 -1.27 -21.94
C GLY A 118 1.34 -2.59 -21.85
N LEU A 119 2.52 -2.54 -21.25
CA LEU A 119 3.25 -3.74 -20.80
C LEU A 119 3.68 -3.52 -19.35
N ASP A 120 3.25 -4.40 -18.46
CA ASP A 120 3.75 -4.50 -17.09
C ASP A 120 4.75 -5.65 -17.02
N VAL A 121 5.96 -5.34 -16.56
CA VAL A 121 7.09 -6.26 -16.58
C VAL A 121 7.66 -6.41 -15.18
N SER A 122 7.76 -7.64 -14.71
CA SER A 122 8.38 -8.00 -13.44
C SER A 122 9.76 -8.58 -13.68
N PHE A 123 10.78 -8.11 -12.95
CA PHE A 123 12.16 -8.49 -13.22
C PHE A 123 12.96 -8.70 -11.93
N LYS A 124 13.66 -9.83 -11.82
CA LYS A 124 14.40 -10.21 -10.61
C LYS A 124 15.85 -9.75 -10.61
N GLU A 125 16.46 -9.59 -11.78
CA GLU A 125 17.89 -9.25 -11.90
C GLU A 125 18.10 -7.73 -11.90
N LEU A 126 18.00 -7.10 -10.73
CA LEU A 126 18.00 -5.63 -10.61
C LEU A 126 19.19 -4.94 -11.30
N ASP A 127 20.36 -5.59 -11.33
CA ASP A 127 21.58 -5.06 -11.96
C ASP A 127 21.46 -4.91 -13.48
N LYS A 128 20.57 -5.66 -14.13
CA LYS A 128 20.33 -5.62 -15.58
C LYS A 128 19.25 -4.63 -16.00
N VAL A 129 18.55 -4.00 -15.04
CA VAL A 129 17.45 -3.07 -15.34
C VAL A 129 17.92 -1.94 -16.25
N GLY A 130 19.09 -1.34 -15.98
CA GLY A 130 19.63 -0.25 -16.80
C GLY A 130 19.87 -0.66 -18.26
N GLU A 131 20.54 -1.80 -18.48
CA GLU A 131 20.83 -2.32 -19.82
C GLU A 131 19.54 -2.63 -20.60
N ILE A 132 18.53 -3.19 -19.94
CA ILE A 132 17.23 -3.49 -20.56
C ILE A 132 16.49 -2.21 -20.94
N LEU A 133 16.53 -1.18 -20.09
CA LEU A 133 15.91 0.11 -20.40
C LEU A 133 16.56 0.77 -21.62
N ASP A 134 17.88 0.69 -21.75
CA ASP A 134 18.59 1.20 -22.92
C ASP A 134 18.18 0.44 -24.20
N LYS A 135 18.13 -0.89 -24.15
CA LYS A 135 17.67 -1.71 -25.29
C LYS A 135 16.21 -1.47 -25.66
N LEU A 136 15.34 -1.20 -24.68
CA LEU A 136 13.94 -0.84 -24.92
C LEU A 136 13.82 0.55 -25.56
N ALA A 137 14.73 1.48 -25.23
CA ALA A 137 14.75 2.83 -25.82
C ALA A 137 15.12 2.81 -27.32
N ASP A 138 15.82 1.78 -27.80
CA ASP A 138 16.08 1.56 -29.23
C ASP A 138 14.80 1.19 -30.02
N ILE A 139 13.70 0.88 -29.33
CA ILE A 139 12.38 0.67 -29.93
C ILE A 139 11.60 1.97 -29.81
N SER A 140 11.61 2.79 -30.87
CA SER A 140 11.02 4.14 -30.88
C SER A 140 9.56 4.24 -30.43
N GLU A 141 8.79 3.18 -30.60
CA GLU A 141 7.37 3.09 -30.25
C GLU A 141 7.16 2.80 -28.76
N VAL A 142 8.18 2.33 -28.04
CA VAL A 142 8.14 1.97 -26.62
C VAL A 142 8.50 3.18 -25.78
N ASN A 143 7.68 3.46 -24.78
CA ASN A 143 7.90 4.50 -23.79
C ASN A 143 7.93 3.84 -22.41
N VAL A 144 9.01 4.06 -21.66
CA VAL A 144 9.10 3.64 -20.26
C VAL A 144 8.35 4.66 -19.40
N ASN A 145 7.25 4.22 -18.77
CA ASN A 145 6.42 5.06 -17.92
C ASN A 145 7.04 5.19 -16.52
N SER A 146 7.40 4.06 -15.91
CA SER A 146 7.94 3.99 -14.55
C SER A 146 8.77 2.73 -14.32
N VAL A 147 9.66 2.82 -13.33
CA VAL A 147 10.45 1.71 -12.78
C VAL A 147 10.29 1.80 -11.27
N ASN A 148 9.74 0.76 -10.66
CA ASN A 148 9.54 0.68 -9.22
C ASN A 148 10.28 -0.54 -8.68
N TYR A 149 10.76 -0.47 -7.45
CA TYR A 149 11.43 -1.59 -6.80
C TYR A 149 10.56 -2.12 -5.66
N SER A 150 10.55 -3.43 -5.52
CA SER A 150 9.70 -4.17 -4.60
C SER A 150 10.37 -5.44 -4.07
N ILE A 151 9.64 -6.16 -3.21
CA ILE A 151 10.02 -7.47 -2.68
C ILE A 151 9.01 -8.48 -3.19
N GLN A 152 9.49 -9.61 -3.71
CA GLN A 152 8.64 -10.68 -4.26
C GLN A 152 7.71 -11.29 -3.21
N ASP A 153 8.22 -11.49 -1.99
CA ASP A 153 7.46 -12.07 -0.88
C ASP A 153 7.67 -11.28 0.43
N PRO A 154 6.91 -10.19 0.64
CA PRO A 154 6.98 -9.43 1.88
C PRO A 154 6.38 -10.19 3.08
N GLU A 155 5.54 -11.20 2.84
CA GLU A 155 4.89 -11.99 3.91
C GLU A 155 5.90 -12.85 4.67
N LYS A 156 7.04 -13.21 4.05
CA LYS A 156 8.18 -13.87 4.72
C LYS A 156 8.63 -13.16 6.01
N TYR A 157 8.50 -11.84 6.08
CA TYR A 157 8.96 -11.05 7.23
C TYR A 157 7.88 -10.81 8.29
N LYS A 158 6.64 -11.22 8.01
CA LYS A 158 5.47 -10.92 8.83
C LYS A 158 5.57 -11.47 10.24
N GLU A 159 5.95 -12.74 10.38
CA GLU A 159 6.12 -13.37 11.69
C GLU A 159 7.18 -12.65 12.54
N GLN A 160 8.30 -12.28 11.93
CA GLN A 160 9.40 -11.58 12.59
C GLN A 160 8.94 -10.21 13.12
N VAL A 161 8.31 -9.37 12.28
CA VAL A 161 7.91 -8.02 12.72
C VAL A 161 6.74 -8.07 13.70
N ILE A 162 5.79 -8.99 13.55
CA ILE A 162 4.66 -9.13 14.48
C ILE A 162 5.13 -9.60 15.85
N SER A 163 5.93 -10.67 15.91
CA SER A 163 6.45 -11.20 17.18
C SER A 163 7.27 -10.15 17.94
N SER A 164 8.10 -9.40 17.22
CA SER A 164 8.91 -8.32 17.78
C SER A 164 8.05 -7.15 18.28
N ALA A 165 7.01 -6.75 17.54
CA ALA A 165 6.10 -5.69 17.96
C ALA A 165 5.30 -6.08 19.21
N ILE A 166 4.81 -7.32 19.26
CA ILE A 166 4.10 -7.86 20.44
C ILE A 166 5.04 -7.90 21.65
N ALA A 167 6.27 -8.40 21.49
CA ALA A 167 7.23 -8.46 22.57
C ALA A 167 7.54 -7.05 23.14
N ALA A 168 7.74 -6.07 22.27
CA ALA A 168 7.99 -4.69 22.67
C ALA A 168 6.80 -4.05 23.39
N ALA A 169 5.58 -4.19 22.87
CA ALA A 169 4.38 -3.66 23.53
C ALA A 169 4.14 -4.32 24.90
N LYS A 170 4.35 -5.64 25.00
CA LYS A 170 4.24 -6.36 26.27
C LYS A 170 5.29 -5.89 27.28
N GLN A 171 6.54 -5.68 26.84
CA GLN A 171 7.61 -5.15 27.69
C GLN A 171 7.24 -3.78 28.25
N ASN A 172 6.70 -2.88 27.42
CA ASN A 172 6.26 -1.56 27.85
C ASN A 172 5.16 -1.63 28.91
N ILE A 173 4.17 -2.52 28.73
CA ILE A 173 3.11 -2.73 29.73
C ILE A 173 3.67 -3.25 31.05
N LEU A 174 4.61 -4.20 31.00
CA LEU A 174 5.26 -4.72 32.21
C LEU A 174 6.01 -3.61 32.96
N TYR A 175 6.75 -2.76 32.24
CA TYR A 175 7.41 -1.60 32.85
C TYR A 175 6.41 -0.60 33.45
N SER A 176 5.30 -0.32 32.77
CA SER A 176 4.26 0.56 33.28
C SER A 176 3.59 -0.01 34.54
N ALA A 177 3.30 -1.31 34.57
CA ALA A 177 2.68 -1.99 35.70
C ALA A 177 3.59 -1.98 36.93
N ASP A 178 4.87 -2.31 36.73
CA ASP A 178 5.88 -2.29 37.80
C ASP A 178 6.07 -0.89 38.37
N ALA A 179 6.15 0.13 37.51
CA ALA A 179 6.32 1.53 37.92
C ALA A 179 5.16 2.08 38.77
N ILE A 180 3.93 1.59 38.56
CA ILE A 180 2.74 2.01 39.33
C ILE A 180 2.33 0.99 40.40
N GLY A 181 3.08 -0.10 40.56
CA GLY A 181 2.89 -1.10 41.60
C GLY A 181 1.64 -1.97 41.45
N VAL A 182 1.12 -2.16 40.23
CA VAL A 182 -0.07 -3.00 39.97
C VAL A 182 0.32 -4.31 39.29
N LYS A 183 -0.51 -5.35 39.46
CA LYS A 183 -0.31 -6.63 38.78
C LYS A 183 -1.21 -6.73 37.56
N LEU A 184 -0.64 -7.22 36.45
CA LEU A 184 -1.40 -7.58 35.25
C LEU A 184 -2.24 -8.84 35.53
N ASP A 185 -3.46 -8.86 35.01
CA ASP A 185 -4.39 -9.99 35.12
C ASP A 185 -4.58 -10.71 33.77
N LYS A 186 -5.50 -10.23 32.93
CA LYS A 186 -5.83 -10.86 31.65
C LYS A 186 -5.58 -9.90 30.51
N LEU A 187 -5.19 -10.46 29.36
CA LEU A 187 -5.19 -9.72 28.12
C LEU A 187 -6.62 -9.30 27.80
N ALA A 188 -6.87 -8.00 27.75
CA ALA A 188 -8.18 -7.42 27.45
C ALA A 188 -8.37 -7.24 25.94
N ASN A 189 -7.34 -6.77 25.26
CA ASN A 189 -7.37 -6.56 23.81
C ASN A 189 -5.99 -6.76 23.18
N LEU A 190 -5.96 -7.27 21.95
CA LEU A 190 -4.78 -7.30 21.09
C LEU A 190 -5.21 -6.97 19.66
N ARG A 191 -4.64 -5.90 19.13
CA ARG A 191 -4.77 -5.49 17.73
C ARG A 191 -3.39 -5.48 17.09
N ILE A 192 -3.32 -6.01 15.88
CA ILE A 192 -2.09 -6.08 15.08
C ILE A 192 -2.37 -5.44 13.74
N ASP A 193 -1.60 -4.42 13.41
CA ASP A 193 -1.61 -3.74 12.12
C ASP A 193 -0.30 -4.08 11.41
N PHE A 194 -0.36 -4.99 10.44
CA PHE A 194 0.77 -5.31 9.57
C PHE A 194 0.76 -4.40 8.35
N ASN A 195 1.90 -3.76 8.07
CA ASN A 195 2.10 -2.93 6.90
C ASN A 195 3.26 -3.49 6.07
N SER A 196 2.90 -3.97 4.89
CA SER A 196 3.80 -4.50 3.88
C SER A 196 3.82 -3.60 2.64
N ASP A 197 3.68 -2.28 2.82
CA ASP A 197 3.84 -1.36 1.68
C ASP A 197 5.26 -1.54 1.13
N SER A 198 5.30 -2.32 0.06
CA SER A 198 6.49 -2.95 -0.47
C SER A 198 6.91 -2.28 -1.77
N SER A 199 6.30 -1.14 -2.09
CA SER A 199 6.64 -0.34 -3.25
C SER A 199 7.38 0.91 -2.81
N ILE A 200 8.57 1.15 -3.37
CA ILE A 200 9.18 2.47 -3.30
C ILE A 200 8.47 3.33 -4.35
N GLN A 201 7.82 4.41 -3.89
CA GLN A 201 7.22 5.39 -4.77
C GLN A 201 8.29 5.91 -5.74
N PRO A 202 8.00 6.00 -7.04
CA PRO A 202 8.99 6.42 -8.02
C PRO A 202 9.45 7.84 -7.69
N TYR A 203 10.77 8.07 -7.72
CA TYR A 203 11.30 9.42 -7.63
C TYR A 203 10.65 10.29 -8.73
N PRO A 204 10.04 11.43 -8.39
CA PRO A 204 9.41 12.28 -9.39
C PRO A 204 10.45 12.75 -10.39
N ARG A 205 10.27 12.36 -11.66
CA ARG A 205 11.15 12.64 -12.80
C ARG A 205 11.51 14.14 -12.97
N ASN A 206 10.73 15.03 -12.35
CA ASN A 206 10.94 16.47 -12.38
C ASN A 206 12.21 16.96 -11.66
N SER A 207 12.85 16.16 -10.82
CA SER A 207 14.15 16.54 -10.23
C SER A 207 15.35 16.31 -11.16
N LEU A 208 15.20 15.50 -12.21
CA LEU A 208 16.28 15.13 -13.16
C LEU A 208 16.19 15.87 -14.51
N ALA A 209 15.04 16.43 -14.87
CA ALA A 209 14.89 17.23 -16.09
C ALA A 209 15.63 18.59 -16.04
N LEU A 210 16.13 19.01 -14.88
CA LEU A 210 16.90 20.25 -14.72
C LEU A 210 18.40 20.13 -15.07
N SER A 211 18.96 18.93 -15.24
CA SER A 211 20.43 18.76 -15.38
C SER A 211 20.91 18.40 -16.79
N GLY A 212 20.04 18.27 -17.80
CA GLY A 212 20.44 18.27 -19.22
C GLY A 212 21.33 17.11 -19.71
N SER A 213 21.64 16.13 -18.86
CA SER A 213 22.46 14.96 -19.21
C SER A 213 21.84 13.70 -18.60
N ALA A 214 20.85 13.14 -19.28
CA ALA A 214 20.11 11.98 -18.80
C ALA A 214 20.68 10.67 -19.39
N THR A 215 21.85 10.25 -18.92
CA THR A 215 22.12 8.82 -18.82
C THR A 215 21.32 8.29 -17.62
N PRO A 216 20.49 7.24 -17.76
CA PRO A 216 19.85 6.59 -16.64
C PRO A 216 20.94 6.08 -15.69
N GLN A 217 21.20 6.79 -14.60
CA GLN A 217 22.17 6.33 -13.62
C GLN A 217 21.56 5.13 -12.88
N PRO A 218 22.30 4.02 -12.69
CA PRO A 218 21.82 2.90 -11.88
C PRO A 218 21.48 3.44 -10.49
N GLN A 219 20.19 3.55 -10.21
CA GLN A 219 19.73 3.91 -8.88
C GLN A 219 19.85 2.66 -8.04
N SER A 220 20.76 2.64 -7.07
CA SER A 220 20.67 1.66 -5.99
C SER A 220 19.36 1.93 -5.27
N PRO A 221 18.36 1.04 -5.38
CA PRO A 221 17.08 1.30 -4.76
C PRO A 221 17.25 1.33 -3.24
N ASP A 222 16.53 2.25 -2.58
CA ASP A 222 16.51 2.30 -1.12
C ASP A 222 16.00 0.98 -0.53
N LYS A 223 16.32 0.72 0.74
CA LYS A 223 15.77 -0.47 1.42
C LYS A 223 14.26 -0.27 1.65
N ILE A 224 13.48 -1.32 1.39
CA ILE A 224 12.05 -1.35 1.68
C ILE A 224 11.86 -1.67 3.17
N THR A 225 10.95 -0.94 3.81
CA THR A 225 10.64 -1.12 5.24
C THR A 225 9.34 -1.90 5.38
N ILE A 226 9.42 -3.09 5.96
CA ILE A 226 8.25 -3.88 6.34
C ILE A 226 8.04 -3.70 7.84
N SER A 227 6.81 -3.45 8.28
CA SER A 227 6.55 -3.13 9.68
C SER A 227 5.25 -3.75 10.21
N ALA A 228 5.19 -3.90 11.53
CA ALA A 228 3.98 -4.23 12.23
C ALA A 228 3.85 -3.36 13.48
N THR A 229 2.63 -2.91 13.77
CA THR A 229 2.29 -2.26 15.02
C THR A 229 1.38 -3.17 15.83
N ALA A 230 1.77 -3.46 17.07
CA ALA A 230 0.95 -4.19 18.02
C ALA A 230 0.43 -3.21 19.07
N THR A 231 -0.88 -3.14 19.21
CA THR A 231 -1.55 -2.40 20.29
C THR A 231 -2.23 -3.41 21.18
N MET A 232 -1.89 -3.43 22.47
CA MET A 232 -2.45 -4.40 23.40
C MET A 232 -2.78 -3.73 24.73
N SER A 233 -3.78 -4.29 25.41
CA SER A 233 -4.15 -3.86 26.75
C SER A 233 -4.39 -5.04 27.69
N TYR A 234 -4.01 -4.86 28.94
CA TYR A 234 -4.22 -5.82 30.02
C TYR A 234 -5.12 -5.20 31.09
N SER A 235 -6.03 -6.00 31.66
CA SER A 235 -6.67 -5.66 32.93
C SER A 235 -5.64 -5.72 34.05
N VAL A 236 -5.83 -4.89 35.07
CA VAL A 236 -5.00 -4.92 36.28
C VAL A 236 -5.82 -5.31 37.52
N GLN A 237 -5.16 -5.99 38.44
CA GLN A 237 -5.65 -6.21 39.79
C GLN A 237 -5.06 -5.15 40.71
N GLN A 238 -5.93 -4.50 41.50
CA GLN A 238 -5.53 -3.66 42.62
C GLN A 238 -5.15 -4.50 43.84
#